data_AF-A0A1D7TZ14-F1
#
_entry.id   AF-A0A1D7TZ14-F1
#
_cell.length_a   1.000
_cell.length_b   1.000
_cell.length_c   1.000
_cell.angle_alpha   90.00
_cell.angle_beta   90.00
_cell.angle_gamma   90.00
#
_symmetry.space_group_name_H-M   'P 1'
#
loop_
_entity.id
_entity.type
_entity.pdbx_description
1 polymer ?
#
loop_
_entity_poly.entity_id
_entity_poly.type
_entity_poly.pdbx_seq_one_letter_code
_entity_poly.pdbx_strand_id
1 'polypeptide(L)'
;MASSQVSNTALSPSYADAAGAQGRLPRLAEPPEPAIQRSQNGELAVTLSRELAEARRAIENLTAQLRTQATENDHALAQERERTAALVQEAEAARKELTATRAQHHQAIEQERASAAALASQLLASRQEGEALAAQLRKALAEAGQSKQADATKTAQSLEQEQQKAAALTEAEAARRELTAATAQQRQMLEQERARGAALANQLLAARQETDALAAQLRKVVGETAQLKQSEAVRSAQLLQQEQQKAAVLSTEAEAARQALATATRQHRQALEQERARGTALANQVAAARQDSEALAAQLRKAVSETAQLKQAETARNAQILQLEQQKVAALTEVEAARLALTATRAEQRQALEEERARGVALANQVSTARQDSEALEAQLRKAQDEAGQSRQAAETTIAELRQTLPQERDRAAAMTSESRVARSGVFGPAATEPLAISQDTRHPPEVAVVGAEQPAVAEAHVSQEAIRLIARASALLGQGDIGSARIVLERAIEMGSARASFMLAETYDPRILSAWGTYGTRGEVTRARELYAKAQAGGIQEARDRVGALLQ
;
A
#
# COMPACT_ATOMS: atom_id res chain seq x y z
N MET A 1 -24.94 44.60 -18.94
CA MET A 1 -23.58 44.56 -19.54
C MET A 1 -22.61 44.20 -18.43
N ALA A 2 -21.61 43.33 -18.60
CA ALA A 2 -21.29 42.49 -19.75
C ALA A 2 -21.27 41.00 -19.37
N SER A 3 -21.38 40.10 -20.35
CA SER A 3 -21.43 38.65 -20.15
C SER A 3 -20.07 38.00 -20.38
N SER A 4 -19.66 37.08 -19.51
CA SER A 4 -18.49 36.22 -19.73
C SER A 4 -18.93 34.75 -19.73
N GLN A 5 -19.10 34.18 -20.93
CA GLN A 5 -19.34 32.76 -21.13
C GLN A 5 -18.02 32.07 -21.51
N VAL A 6 -17.57 31.10 -20.70
CA VAL A 6 -16.59 30.08 -21.09
C VAL A 6 -17.05 28.76 -20.44
N SER A 7 -17.95 28.03 -21.10
CA SER A 7 -17.60 26.85 -21.91
C SER A 7 -17.24 25.62 -21.07
N ASN A 8 -18.28 24.88 -20.68
CA ASN A 8 -18.17 23.57 -20.05
C ASN A 8 -17.90 22.49 -21.12
N THR A 9 -16.70 21.90 -21.13
CA THR A 9 -16.29 20.91 -22.13
C THR A 9 -16.30 19.50 -21.52
N ALA A 10 -17.46 18.83 -21.60
CA ALA A 10 -17.55 17.42 -21.27
C ALA A 10 -16.87 16.57 -22.35
N LEU A 11 -15.88 15.76 -21.97
CA LEU A 11 -15.21 14.80 -22.85
C LEU A 11 -15.66 13.38 -22.52
N SER A 12 -16.21 12.70 -23.51
CA SER A 12 -16.54 11.27 -23.47
C SER A 12 -16.36 10.66 -24.86
N PRO A 13 -15.47 9.67 -25.00
CA PRO A 13 -15.61 8.60 -25.99
C PRO A 13 -16.07 7.33 -25.26
N SER A 14 -17.26 6.79 -25.52
CA SER A 14 -17.62 6.11 -26.78
C SER A 14 -16.82 4.82 -26.98
N TYR A 15 -17.23 3.76 -26.28
CA TYR A 15 -16.92 2.39 -26.68
C TYR A 15 -17.58 2.13 -28.04
N ALA A 16 -16.79 1.80 -29.07
CA ALA A 16 -17.27 1.37 -30.37
C ALA A 16 -16.48 0.15 -30.83
N ASP A 17 -17.22 -0.86 -31.32
CA ASP A 17 -16.74 -2.18 -31.72
C ASP A 17 -15.82 -2.13 -32.94
N ALA A 18 -14.86 -3.07 -33.02
CA ALA A 18 -13.89 -3.19 -34.11
C ALA A 18 -13.37 -4.64 -34.26
N ALA A 19 -14.27 -5.62 -34.27
CA ALA A 19 -13.91 -7.00 -34.60
C ALA A 19 -13.45 -7.16 -36.08
N GLY A 20 -12.40 -7.97 -36.32
CA GLY A 20 -12.14 -8.59 -37.63
C GLY A 20 -10.83 -8.22 -38.35
N ALA A 21 -9.73 -8.89 -37.99
CA ALA A 21 -8.52 -8.95 -38.82
C ALA A 21 -7.85 -10.33 -38.72
N GLN A 22 -8.12 -11.24 -39.67
CA GLN A 22 -7.54 -12.60 -39.68
C GLN A 22 -6.14 -12.64 -40.31
N GLY A 23 -5.10 -12.35 -39.52
CA GLY A 23 -3.70 -12.47 -39.95
C GLY A 23 -3.15 -13.90 -39.85
N ARG A 24 -3.35 -14.74 -40.87
CA ARG A 24 -2.81 -16.12 -40.90
C ARG A 24 -1.31 -16.12 -41.27
N LEU A 25 -0.44 -16.22 -40.26
CA LEU A 25 1.01 -16.47 -40.44
C LEU A 25 1.37 -17.97 -40.30
N PRO A 26 2.46 -18.44 -40.93
CA PRO A 26 2.78 -19.87 -41.03
C PRO A 26 3.37 -20.45 -39.74
N ARG A 27 3.04 -21.73 -39.46
CA ARG A 27 3.76 -22.53 -38.46
C ARG A 27 5.19 -22.78 -38.94
N LEU A 28 6.16 -22.11 -38.34
CA LEU A 28 7.50 -22.66 -38.18
C LEU A 28 7.44 -23.82 -37.17
N ALA A 29 8.20 -24.88 -37.41
CA ALA A 29 8.22 -26.04 -36.54
C ALA A 29 9.14 -25.79 -35.33
N GLU A 30 8.55 -25.53 -34.18
CA GLU A 30 9.27 -25.59 -32.90
C GLU A 30 9.74 -27.04 -32.63
N PRO A 31 10.91 -27.25 -32.00
CA PRO A 31 11.31 -28.56 -31.52
C PRO A 31 10.35 -29.06 -30.42
N PRO A 32 10.32 -30.38 -30.14
CA PRO A 32 9.48 -30.93 -29.08
C PRO A 32 10.02 -30.59 -27.69
N GLU A 33 9.65 -29.41 -27.18
CA GLU A 33 9.77 -29.10 -25.75
C GLU A 33 9.02 -30.15 -24.91
N PRO A 34 9.57 -30.59 -23.76
CA PRO A 34 8.96 -31.64 -22.96
C PRO A 34 7.60 -31.19 -22.44
N ALA A 35 6.58 -32.05 -22.58
CA ALA A 35 5.17 -31.73 -22.30
C ALA A 35 4.93 -31.15 -20.89
N ILE A 36 5.78 -31.50 -19.92
CA ILE A 36 5.79 -30.98 -18.55
C ILE A 36 5.91 -29.43 -18.53
N GLN A 37 6.78 -28.85 -19.37
CA GLN A 37 7.01 -27.40 -19.40
C GLN A 37 5.83 -26.63 -20.03
N ARG A 38 5.12 -27.22 -21.01
CA ARG A 38 3.88 -26.63 -21.55
C ARG A 38 2.72 -26.71 -20.56
N SER A 39 2.64 -27.74 -19.72
CA SER A 39 1.71 -27.76 -18.57
C SER A 39 2.01 -26.61 -17.62
N GLN A 40 3.25 -26.54 -17.11
CA GLN A 40 3.65 -25.57 -16.10
C GLN A 40 3.55 -24.12 -16.59
N ASN A 41 3.95 -23.83 -17.83
CA ASN A 41 3.79 -22.48 -18.42
C ASN A 41 2.31 -22.13 -18.68
N GLY A 42 1.47 -23.12 -19.00
CA GLY A 42 0.02 -22.94 -19.11
C GLY A 42 -0.63 -22.62 -17.76
N GLU A 43 -0.28 -23.38 -16.72
CA GLU A 43 -0.75 -23.16 -15.35
C GLU A 43 -0.29 -21.80 -14.81
N LEU A 44 0.97 -21.42 -15.03
CA LEU A 44 1.51 -20.10 -14.66
C LEU A 44 0.82 -18.94 -15.41
N ALA A 45 0.43 -19.13 -16.66
CA ALA A 45 -0.37 -18.13 -17.40
C ALA A 45 -1.80 -18.01 -16.83
N VAL A 46 -2.40 -19.12 -16.38
CA VAL A 46 -3.72 -19.14 -15.74
C VAL A 46 -3.67 -18.53 -14.33
N THR A 47 -2.62 -18.76 -13.53
CA THR A 47 -2.47 -18.11 -12.23
C THR A 47 -2.20 -16.61 -12.39
N LEU A 48 -1.27 -16.20 -13.25
CA LEU A 48 -1.00 -14.77 -13.49
C LEU A 48 -2.22 -14.02 -14.02
N SER A 49 -2.98 -14.58 -14.97
CA SER A 49 -4.20 -13.95 -15.47
C SER A 49 -5.32 -13.89 -14.41
N ARG A 50 -5.39 -14.88 -13.52
CA ARG A 50 -6.27 -14.86 -12.34
C ARG A 50 -5.86 -13.78 -11.34
N GLU A 51 -4.59 -13.70 -10.96
CA GLU A 51 -4.06 -12.67 -10.06
C GLU A 51 -4.29 -11.26 -10.62
N LEU A 52 -4.10 -11.07 -11.94
CA LEU A 52 -4.37 -9.80 -12.61
C LEU A 52 -5.88 -9.47 -12.64
N ALA A 53 -6.76 -10.46 -12.76
CA ALA A 53 -8.21 -10.26 -12.63
C ALA A 53 -8.66 -9.98 -11.18
N GLU A 54 -8.05 -10.62 -10.19
CA GLU A 54 -8.31 -10.37 -8.76
C GLU A 54 -7.76 -8.99 -8.35
N ALA A 55 -6.61 -8.56 -8.87
CA ALA A 55 -6.07 -7.21 -8.71
C ALA A 55 -6.94 -6.13 -9.37
N ARG A 56 -7.49 -6.38 -10.57
CA ARG A 56 -8.45 -5.46 -11.21
C ARG A 56 -9.71 -5.29 -10.36
N ARG A 57 -10.29 -6.39 -9.86
CA ARG A 57 -11.44 -6.35 -8.94
C ARG A 57 -11.12 -5.61 -7.63
N ALA A 58 -9.91 -5.77 -7.09
CA ALA A 58 -9.47 -5.01 -5.93
C ALA A 58 -9.39 -3.51 -6.22
N ILE A 59 -8.85 -3.10 -7.38
CA ILE A 59 -8.80 -1.70 -7.81
C ILE A 59 -10.21 -1.14 -8.05
N GLU A 60 -11.12 -1.90 -8.67
CA GLU A 60 -12.52 -1.51 -8.87
C GLU A 60 -13.26 -1.31 -7.53
N ASN A 61 -13.12 -2.25 -6.59
CA ASN A 61 -13.69 -2.14 -5.25
C ASN A 61 -13.13 -0.94 -4.47
N LEU A 62 -11.82 -0.72 -4.51
CA LEU A 62 -11.17 0.40 -3.83
C LEU A 62 -11.55 1.75 -4.48
N THR A 63 -11.74 1.77 -5.80
CA THR A 63 -12.30 2.94 -6.53
C THR A 63 -13.76 3.19 -6.14
N ALA A 64 -14.56 2.14 -5.90
CA ALA A 64 -15.92 2.27 -5.41
C ALA A 64 -15.95 2.81 -3.97
N GLN A 65 -15.08 2.31 -3.08
CA GLN A 65 -14.92 2.81 -1.70
C GLN A 65 -14.48 4.29 -1.66
N LEU A 66 -13.53 4.69 -2.51
CA LEU A 66 -13.13 6.09 -2.62
C LEU A 66 -14.26 6.98 -3.15
N ARG A 67 -15.14 6.47 -4.03
CA ARG A 67 -16.33 7.20 -4.49
C ARG A 67 -17.39 7.33 -3.40
N THR A 68 -17.67 6.28 -2.62
CA THR A 68 -18.62 6.39 -1.50
C THR A 68 -18.08 7.33 -0.42
N GLN A 69 -16.80 7.23 -0.05
CA GLN A 69 -16.16 8.17 0.87
C GLN A 69 -16.17 9.62 0.34
N ALA A 70 -15.97 9.84 -0.96
CA ALA A 70 -16.12 11.17 -1.54
C ALA A 70 -17.55 11.71 -1.35
N THR A 71 -18.57 10.92 -1.67
CA THR A 71 -19.97 11.32 -1.47
C THR A 71 -20.32 11.53 0.01
N GLU A 72 -19.78 10.74 0.93
CA GLU A 72 -19.98 10.90 2.38
C GLU A 72 -19.35 12.22 2.88
N ASN A 73 -18.13 12.54 2.42
CA ASN A 73 -17.47 13.81 2.73
C ASN A 73 -18.22 15.02 2.14
N ASP A 74 -18.74 14.91 0.91
CA ASP A 74 -19.55 15.96 0.29
C ASP A 74 -20.87 16.20 1.06
N HIS A 75 -21.52 15.13 1.55
CA HIS A 75 -22.72 15.25 2.40
C HIS A 75 -22.37 15.86 3.77
N ALA A 76 -21.26 15.47 4.40
CA ALA A 76 -20.82 16.08 5.65
C ALA A 76 -20.49 17.58 5.48
N LEU A 77 -19.82 17.95 4.37
CA LEU A 77 -19.54 19.33 4.01
C LEU A 77 -20.82 20.14 3.71
N ALA A 78 -21.83 19.51 3.11
CA ALA A 78 -23.15 20.12 2.92
C ALA A 78 -23.86 20.37 4.26
N GLN A 79 -23.87 19.38 5.17
CA GLN A 79 -24.47 19.53 6.50
C GLN A 79 -23.78 20.61 7.33
N GLU A 80 -22.45 20.74 7.29
CA GLU A 80 -21.74 21.84 7.95
C GLU A 80 -22.01 23.21 7.32
N ARG A 81 -22.23 23.28 6.00
CA ARG A 81 -22.69 24.50 5.32
C ARG A 81 -24.11 24.89 5.74
N GLU A 82 -25.01 23.93 5.88
CA GLU A 82 -26.39 24.17 6.38
C GLU A 82 -26.39 24.60 7.85
N ARG A 83 -25.60 23.93 8.71
CA ARG A 83 -25.41 24.31 10.13
C ARG A 83 -24.86 25.73 10.28
N THR A 84 -23.82 26.07 9.52
CA THR A 84 -23.23 27.42 9.57
C THR A 84 -24.17 28.48 8.99
N ALA A 85 -24.95 28.17 7.95
CA ALA A 85 -26.00 29.06 7.46
C ALA A 85 -27.12 29.30 8.50
N ALA A 86 -27.57 28.24 9.19
CA ALA A 86 -28.57 28.34 10.26
C ALA A 86 -28.07 29.19 11.44
N LEU A 87 -26.84 28.96 11.91
CA LEU A 87 -26.23 29.75 12.99
C LEU A 87 -26.03 31.23 12.60
N VAL A 88 -25.77 31.53 11.32
CA VAL A 88 -25.72 32.93 10.83
C VAL A 88 -27.11 33.56 10.83
N GLN A 89 -28.17 32.84 10.44
CA GLN A 89 -29.55 33.35 10.50
C GLN A 89 -30.00 33.58 11.95
N GLU A 90 -29.67 32.69 12.87
CA GLU A 90 -29.95 32.82 14.31
C GLU A 90 -29.21 34.03 14.90
N ALA A 91 -27.91 34.19 14.59
CA ALA A 91 -27.12 35.35 15.00
C ALA A 91 -27.66 36.68 14.41
N GLU A 92 -28.22 36.67 13.19
CA GLU A 92 -28.91 37.82 12.62
C GLU A 92 -30.25 38.12 13.30
N ALA A 93 -31.02 37.10 13.67
CA ALA A 93 -32.27 37.26 14.41
C ALA A 93 -32.00 37.87 15.80
N ALA A 94 -31.07 37.31 16.56
CA ALA A 94 -30.65 37.83 17.86
C ALA A 94 -30.10 39.28 17.76
N ARG A 95 -29.38 39.62 16.68
CA ARG A 95 -28.97 41.02 16.42
C ARG A 95 -30.16 41.94 16.18
N LYS A 96 -31.17 41.52 15.41
CA LYS A 96 -32.39 42.31 15.15
C LYS A 96 -33.15 42.55 16.47
N GLU A 97 -33.31 41.53 17.31
CA GLU A 97 -33.94 41.65 18.64
C GLU A 97 -33.15 42.57 19.60
N LEU A 98 -31.82 42.47 19.62
CA LEU A 98 -30.95 43.37 20.40
C LEU A 98 -31.05 44.83 19.91
N THR A 99 -31.23 45.07 18.60
CA THR A 99 -31.49 46.43 18.09
C THR A 99 -32.89 46.94 18.43
N ALA A 100 -33.91 46.08 18.40
CA ALA A 100 -35.29 46.44 18.74
C ALA A 100 -35.45 46.77 20.23
N THR A 101 -34.93 45.93 21.12
CA THR A 101 -34.91 46.17 22.57
C THR A 101 -34.11 47.43 22.94
N ARG A 102 -32.94 47.65 22.29
CA ARG A 102 -32.17 48.89 22.47
C ARG A 102 -32.95 50.14 22.02
N ALA A 103 -33.71 50.06 20.93
CA ALA A 103 -34.57 51.16 20.48
C ALA A 103 -35.72 51.42 21.47
N GLN A 104 -36.37 50.38 21.98
CA GLN A 104 -37.41 50.48 23.02
C GLN A 104 -36.88 51.14 24.31
N HIS A 105 -35.71 50.71 24.80
CA HIS A 105 -35.07 51.35 25.96
C HIS A 105 -34.73 52.82 25.71
N HIS A 106 -34.25 53.19 24.52
CA HIS A 106 -33.97 54.59 24.21
C HIS A 106 -35.26 55.43 24.15
N GLN A 107 -36.34 54.88 23.57
CA GLN A 107 -37.65 55.53 23.52
C GLN A 107 -38.24 55.73 24.93
N ALA A 108 -38.10 54.76 25.83
CA ALA A 108 -38.52 54.88 27.22
C ALA A 108 -37.76 56.02 27.95
N ILE A 109 -36.43 56.10 27.76
CA ILE A 109 -35.60 57.18 28.34
C ILE A 109 -36.03 58.56 27.83
N GLU A 110 -36.38 58.70 26.54
CA GLU A 110 -36.88 59.97 26.01
C GLU A 110 -38.31 60.30 26.50
N GLN A 111 -39.15 59.30 26.78
CA GLN A 111 -40.46 59.50 27.42
C GLN A 111 -40.34 59.93 28.89
N GLU A 112 -39.38 59.37 29.64
CA GLU A 112 -39.05 59.82 31.00
C GLU A 112 -38.50 61.26 31.00
N ARG A 113 -37.63 61.60 30.03
CA ARG A 113 -37.13 62.98 29.85
C ARG A 113 -38.25 63.97 29.51
N ALA A 114 -39.15 63.61 28.61
CA ALA A 114 -40.27 64.46 28.22
C ALA A 114 -41.26 64.68 29.38
N SER A 115 -41.58 63.64 30.15
CA SER A 115 -42.46 63.76 31.32
C SER A 115 -41.81 64.55 32.47
N ALA A 116 -40.51 64.35 32.72
CA ALA A 116 -39.77 65.18 33.68
C ALA A 116 -39.73 66.67 33.28
N ALA A 117 -39.54 66.97 31.99
CA ALA A 117 -39.57 68.35 31.47
C ALA A 117 -40.96 69.00 31.57
N ALA A 118 -42.03 68.23 31.35
CA ALA A 118 -43.41 68.68 31.55
C ALA A 118 -43.70 68.99 33.02
N LEU A 119 -43.31 68.11 33.95
CA LEU A 119 -43.45 68.33 35.40
C LEU A 119 -42.65 69.55 35.87
N ALA A 120 -41.41 69.74 35.40
CA ALA A 120 -40.61 70.92 35.71
C ALA A 120 -41.29 72.23 35.24
N SER A 121 -41.95 72.19 34.08
CA SER A 121 -42.71 73.32 33.51
C SER A 121 -43.96 73.65 34.35
N GLN A 122 -44.69 72.63 34.84
CA GLN A 122 -45.84 72.80 35.75
C GLN A 122 -45.45 73.37 37.11
N LEU A 123 -44.28 72.98 37.65
CA LEU A 123 -43.74 73.54 38.89
C LEU A 123 -43.30 75.01 38.74
N LEU A 124 -42.83 75.42 37.55
CA LEU A 124 -42.54 76.83 37.27
C LEU A 124 -43.82 77.68 37.15
N ALA A 125 -44.87 77.16 36.49
CA ALA A 125 -46.15 77.85 36.35
C ALA A 125 -46.85 78.08 37.70
N SER A 126 -47.04 77.02 38.48
CA SER A 126 -47.66 77.10 39.81
C SER A 126 -46.89 77.99 40.80
N ARG A 127 -45.56 78.09 40.65
CA ARG A 127 -44.74 79.06 41.39
C ARG A 127 -45.05 80.51 40.99
N GLN A 128 -45.18 80.81 39.70
CA GLN A 128 -45.53 82.15 39.22
C GLN A 128 -46.93 82.57 39.68
N GLU A 129 -47.88 81.64 39.70
CA GLU A 129 -49.23 81.87 40.26
C GLU A 129 -49.18 82.21 41.76
N GLY A 130 -48.39 81.47 42.56
CA GLY A 130 -48.19 81.75 43.98
C GLY A 130 -47.53 83.10 44.25
N GLU A 131 -46.52 83.47 43.45
CA GLU A 131 -45.85 84.77 43.54
C GLU A 131 -46.80 85.94 43.16
N ALA A 132 -47.71 85.73 42.19
CA ALA A 132 -48.74 86.70 41.82
C ALA A 132 -49.80 86.90 42.93
N LEU A 133 -50.29 85.82 43.54
CA LEU A 133 -51.25 85.90 44.67
C LEU A 133 -50.64 86.62 45.89
N ALA A 134 -49.36 86.38 46.17
CA ALA A 134 -48.63 87.08 47.24
C ALA A 134 -48.50 88.59 46.98
N ALA A 135 -48.42 89.03 45.72
CA ALA A 135 -48.44 90.45 45.37
C ALA A 135 -49.82 91.10 45.58
N GLN A 136 -50.91 90.38 45.27
CA GLN A 136 -52.28 90.89 45.47
C GLN A 136 -52.60 91.13 46.96
N LEU A 137 -52.22 90.20 47.85
CA LEU A 137 -52.43 90.35 49.29
C LEU A 137 -51.70 91.56 49.89
N ARG A 138 -50.49 91.86 49.40
CA ARG A 138 -49.72 93.04 49.83
C ARG A 138 -50.40 94.35 49.44
N LYS A 139 -51.08 94.40 48.29
CA LYS A 139 -51.86 95.56 47.85
C LYS A 139 -53.08 95.80 48.76
N ALA A 140 -53.88 94.75 49.02
CA ALA A 140 -55.06 94.85 49.87
C ALA A 140 -54.75 95.33 51.31
N LEU A 141 -53.60 94.91 51.86
CA LEU A 141 -53.15 95.36 53.19
C LEU A 141 -52.72 96.84 53.22
N ALA A 142 -52.23 97.40 52.10
CA ALA A 142 -51.93 98.83 52.01
C ALA A 142 -53.22 99.68 51.95
N GLU A 143 -54.23 99.20 51.22
CA GLU A 143 -55.53 99.87 51.08
C GLU A 143 -56.33 99.86 52.40
N ALA A 144 -56.21 98.81 53.21
CA ALA A 144 -56.83 98.74 54.54
C ALA A 144 -56.29 99.77 55.55
N GLY A 145 -55.05 100.25 55.38
CA GLY A 145 -54.33 101.07 56.36
C GLY A 145 -54.79 102.53 56.51
N GLN A 146 -55.58 103.06 55.57
CA GLN A 146 -55.88 104.50 55.48
C GLN A 146 -57.22 104.92 56.13
N SER A 147 -57.87 104.04 56.90
CA SER A 147 -59.31 104.17 57.24
C SER A 147 -59.65 104.54 58.70
N LYS A 148 -58.66 104.84 59.56
CA LYS A 148 -58.91 105.00 61.02
C LYS A 148 -58.13 106.14 61.71
N GLN A 149 -58.48 107.41 61.43
CA GLN A 149 -58.12 108.51 62.33
C GLN A 149 -59.07 109.72 62.21
N ALA A 150 -60.14 109.73 63.02
CA ALA A 150 -61.01 110.89 63.27
C ALA A 150 -61.66 110.81 64.66
N ASP A 151 -61.85 111.97 65.30
CA ASP A 151 -62.72 112.34 66.43
C ASP A 151 -62.61 111.54 67.76
N ALA A 152 -62.23 112.11 68.92
CA ALA A 152 -62.69 113.31 69.65
C ALA A 152 -64.10 113.13 70.26
N THR A 153 -64.31 112.95 71.58
CA THR A 153 -64.15 113.89 72.72
C THR A 153 -64.88 115.24 72.49
N LYS A 154 -65.74 115.78 73.38
CA LYS A 154 -65.79 115.72 74.86
C LYS A 154 -67.20 115.98 75.46
N THR A 155 -67.37 115.59 76.74
CA THR A 155 -68.10 116.25 77.87
C THR A 155 -69.37 117.11 77.67
N ALA A 156 -70.37 116.90 78.53
CA ALA A 156 -71.11 117.98 79.21
C ALA A 156 -71.78 117.53 80.54
N GLN A 157 -71.68 118.38 81.57
CA GLN A 157 -72.71 118.74 82.59
C GLN A 157 -73.68 117.63 83.07
N SER A 158 -73.62 117.05 84.28
CA SER A 158 -73.12 117.50 85.60
C SER A 158 -74.02 118.45 86.42
N LEU A 159 -75.36 118.39 86.30
CA LEU A 159 -76.27 119.01 87.30
C LEU A 159 -77.59 118.27 87.64
N GLU A 160 -78.00 117.20 86.94
CA GLU A 160 -78.91 116.18 87.54
C GLU A 160 -78.19 115.29 88.59
N GLN A 161 -76.88 115.51 88.71
CA GLN A 161 -75.84 114.67 89.31
C GLN A 161 -75.92 114.54 90.85
N GLU A 162 -77.07 114.76 91.47
CA GLU A 162 -77.30 114.65 92.92
C GLU A 162 -78.56 113.85 93.25
N GLN A 163 -79.65 114.00 92.48
CA GLN A 163 -80.83 113.14 92.64
C GLN A 163 -80.70 111.84 91.84
N GLN A 164 -80.01 111.89 90.68
CA GLN A 164 -79.52 110.68 90.03
C GLN A 164 -78.51 109.94 90.91
N LYS A 165 -77.69 110.59 91.77
CA LYS A 165 -76.69 109.89 92.61
C LYS A 165 -77.28 108.79 93.50
N ALA A 166 -78.54 108.88 93.94
CA ALA A 166 -79.14 107.86 94.79
C ALA A 166 -79.52 106.60 93.99
N ALA A 167 -80.30 106.76 92.91
CA ALA A 167 -80.64 105.66 92.00
C ALA A 167 -79.39 105.09 91.32
N ALA A 168 -78.50 105.97 90.84
CA ALA A 168 -77.21 105.63 90.27
C ALA A 168 -76.19 105.10 91.29
N LEU A 169 -76.46 105.09 92.61
CA LEU A 169 -75.65 104.31 93.57
C LEU A 169 -76.12 102.85 93.59
N THR A 170 -77.43 102.59 93.60
CA THR A 170 -77.97 101.23 93.47
C THR A 170 -77.72 100.63 92.07
N GLU A 171 -77.86 101.43 91.02
CA GLU A 171 -77.53 101.04 89.64
C GLU A 171 -76.02 100.98 89.42
N ALA A 172 -75.19 101.82 90.08
CA ALA A 172 -73.74 101.60 90.07
C ALA A 172 -73.33 100.40 90.91
N GLU A 173 -74.07 99.97 91.94
CA GLU A 173 -73.80 98.70 92.61
C GLU A 173 -74.19 97.51 91.73
N ALA A 174 -75.31 97.58 91.01
CA ALA A 174 -75.67 96.58 90.00
C ALA A 174 -74.61 96.55 88.88
N ALA A 175 -74.31 97.68 88.26
CA ALA A 175 -73.30 97.81 87.21
C ALA A 175 -71.88 97.51 87.71
N ARG A 176 -71.55 97.70 89.00
CA ARG A 176 -70.29 97.21 89.61
C ARG A 176 -70.29 95.70 89.73
N ARG A 177 -71.40 95.07 90.14
CA ARG A 177 -71.52 93.61 90.19
C ARG A 177 -71.40 93.02 88.78
N GLU A 178 -72.09 93.60 87.79
CA GLU A 178 -71.96 93.25 86.37
C GLU A 178 -70.54 93.50 85.83
N LEU A 179 -69.90 94.62 86.16
CA LEU A 179 -68.50 94.89 85.79
C LEU A 179 -67.55 93.86 86.44
N THR A 180 -67.77 93.48 87.69
CA THR A 180 -66.97 92.40 88.33
C THR A 180 -67.24 91.03 87.72
N ALA A 181 -68.48 90.74 87.30
CA ALA A 181 -68.82 89.50 86.60
C ALA A 181 -68.22 89.47 85.19
N ALA A 182 -68.33 90.55 84.41
CA ALA A 182 -67.75 90.69 83.08
C ALA A 182 -66.21 90.66 83.12
N THR A 183 -65.58 91.33 84.09
CA THR A 183 -64.12 91.26 84.25
C THR A 183 -63.65 89.91 84.80
N ALA A 184 -64.46 89.18 85.58
CA ALA A 184 -64.19 87.79 85.96
C ALA A 184 -64.31 86.85 84.74
N GLN A 185 -65.36 86.99 83.94
CA GLN A 185 -65.53 86.24 82.68
C GLN A 185 -64.37 86.54 81.70
N GLN A 186 -63.97 87.80 81.55
CA GLN A 186 -62.86 88.17 80.67
C GLN A 186 -61.51 87.67 81.20
N ARG A 187 -61.29 87.62 82.53
CA ARG A 187 -60.14 86.93 83.13
C ARG A 187 -60.17 85.43 82.84
N GLN A 188 -61.32 84.77 83.02
CA GLN A 188 -61.49 83.34 82.74
C GLN A 188 -61.25 83.02 81.25
N MET A 189 -61.69 83.89 80.33
CA MET A 189 -61.38 83.76 78.90
C MET A 189 -59.90 83.93 78.61
N LEU A 190 -59.24 84.95 79.18
CA LEU A 190 -57.78 85.15 79.05
C LEU A 190 -56.98 83.99 79.67
N GLU A 191 -57.47 83.36 80.74
CA GLU A 191 -56.88 82.16 81.34
C GLU A 191 -57.07 80.92 80.46
N GLN A 192 -58.24 80.74 79.84
CA GLN A 192 -58.45 79.71 78.83
C GLN A 192 -57.57 79.92 77.59
N GLU A 193 -57.42 81.15 77.11
CA GLU A 193 -56.53 81.47 75.98
C GLU A 193 -55.05 81.22 76.33
N ARG A 194 -54.62 81.59 77.54
CA ARG A 194 -53.26 81.26 78.04
C ARG A 194 -53.06 79.75 78.17
N ALA A 195 -54.04 79.01 78.68
CA ALA A 195 -53.97 77.55 78.78
C ALA A 195 -53.92 76.87 77.41
N ARG A 196 -54.73 77.34 76.44
CA ARG A 196 -54.67 76.89 75.03
C ARG A 196 -53.33 77.24 74.39
N GLY A 197 -52.81 78.45 74.61
CA GLY A 197 -51.51 78.89 74.13
C GLY A 197 -50.35 78.04 74.69
N ALA A 198 -50.38 77.71 75.98
CA ALA A 198 -49.42 76.81 76.61
C ALA A 198 -49.52 75.38 76.08
N ALA A 199 -50.74 74.86 75.87
CA ALA A 199 -50.95 73.54 75.27
C ALA A 199 -50.41 73.48 73.82
N LEU A 200 -50.69 74.50 73.01
CA LEU A 200 -50.16 74.63 71.64
C LEU A 200 -48.63 74.78 71.62
N ALA A 201 -48.04 75.54 72.56
CA ALA A 201 -46.59 75.66 72.69
C ALA A 201 -45.94 74.31 73.03
N ASN A 202 -46.54 73.54 73.94
CA ASN A 202 -46.08 72.19 74.28
C ASN A 202 -46.22 71.21 73.10
N GLN A 203 -47.32 71.28 72.34
CA GLN A 203 -47.51 70.48 71.12
C GLN A 203 -46.49 70.83 70.03
N LEU A 204 -46.18 72.11 69.83
CA LEU A 204 -45.14 72.56 68.89
C LEU A 204 -43.73 72.14 69.35
N LEU A 205 -43.48 72.06 70.65
CA LEU A 205 -42.21 71.58 71.20
C LEU A 205 -42.06 70.05 71.01
N ALA A 206 -43.12 69.28 71.28
CA ALA A 206 -43.15 67.85 71.03
C ALA A 206 -42.97 67.53 69.54
N ALA A 207 -43.73 68.19 68.66
CA ALA A 207 -43.59 68.01 67.21
C ALA A 207 -42.19 68.36 66.69
N ARG A 208 -41.52 69.37 67.28
CA ARG A 208 -40.11 69.66 66.98
C ARG A 208 -39.19 68.51 67.40
N GLN A 209 -39.32 68.01 68.62
CA GLN A 209 -38.54 66.87 69.11
C GLN A 209 -38.75 65.61 68.25
N GLU A 210 -39.97 65.36 67.76
CA GLU A 210 -40.26 64.29 66.80
C GLU A 210 -39.53 64.53 65.45
N THR A 211 -39.58 65.75 64.89
CA THR A 211 -38.85 66.06 63.65
C THR A 211 -37.32 65.98 63.82
N ASP A 212 -36.77 66.38 64.97
CA ASP A 212 -35.34 66.28 65.27
C ASP A 212 -34.92 64.81 65.45
N ALA A 213 -35.76 63.99 66.09
CA ALA A 213 -35.53 62.55 66.23
C ALA A 213 -35.57 61.83 64.86
N LEU A 214 -36.54 62.15 64.01
CA LEU A 214 -36.61 61.64 62.64
C LEU A 214 -35.41 62.11 61.79
N ALA A 215 -34.99 63.36 61.92
CA ALA A 215 -33.80 63.88 61.25
C ALA A 215 -32.51 63.17 61.72
N ALA A 216 -32.40 62.83 63.01
CA ALA A 216 -31.30 62.04 63.55
C ALA A 216 -31.31 60.59 63.02
N GLN A 217 -32.47 59.95 62.93
CA GLN A 217 -32.63 58.62 62.33
C GLN A 217 -32.26 58.62 60.84
N LEU A 218 -32.72 59.61 60.07
CA LEU A 218 -32.35 59.76 58.65
C LEU A 218 -30.84 59.97 58.47
N ARG A 219 -30.20 60.81 59.30
CA ARG A 219 -28.74 60.98 59.28
C ARG A 219 -28.00 59.68 59.58
N LYS A 220 -28.50 58.87 60.53
CA LYS A 220 -27.94 57.54 60.83
C LYS A 220 -28.03 56.60 59.62
N VAL A 221 -29.21 56.46 59.01
CA VAL A 221 -29.42 55.58 57.84
C VAL A 221 -28.60 56.04 56.62
N VAL A 222 -28.45 57.35 56.42
CA VAL A 222 -27.55 57.90 55.38
C VAL A 222 -26.08 57.58 55.68
N GLY A 223 -25.65 57.61 56.94
CA GLY A 223 -24.31 57.18 57.35
C GLY A 223 -24.07 55.68 57.14
N GLU A 224 -25.01 54.83 57.55
CA GLU A 224 -24.93 53.37 57.40
C GLU A 224 -24.93 52.96 55.92
N THR A 225 -25.79 53.56 55.09
CA THR A 225 -25.80 53.30 53.63
C THR A 225 -24.56 53.84 52.91
N ALA A 226 -23.93 54.91 53.40
CA ALA A 226 -22.64 55.37 52.88
C ALA A 226 -21.50 54.39 53.23
N GLN A 227 -21.47 53.88 54.48
CA GLN A 227 -20.48 52.88 54.92
C GLN A 227 -20.64 51.55 54.16
N LEU A 228 -21.88 51.09 53.94
CA LEU A 228 -22.16 49.90 53.14
C LEU A 228 -21.62 50.06 51.71
N LYS A 229 -21.98 51.14 51.01
CA LYS A 229 -21.48 51.46 49.67
C LYS A 229 -19.95 51.55 49.61
N GLN A 230 -19.30 52.12 50.63
CA GLN A 230 -17.84 52.17 50.71
C GLN A 230 -17.24 50.75 50.88
N SER A 231 -17.86 49.90 51.70
CA SER A 231 -17.42 48.50 51.88
C SER A 231 -17.61 47.66 50.61
N GLU A 232 -18.69 47.88 49.86
CA GLU A 232 -18.98 47.23 48.58
C GLU A 232 -18.06 47.71 47.47
N ALA A 233 -17.73 49.00 47.42
CA ALA A 233 -16.72 49.55 46.52
C ALA A 233 -15.33 48.96 46.80
N VAL A 234 -14.93 48.83 48.07
CA VAL A 234 -13.65 48.18 48.44
C VAL A 234 -13.65 46.69 48.10
N ARG A 235 -14.74 45.96 48.39
CA ARG A 235 -14.87 44.53 48.03
C ARG A 235 -14.85 44.30 46.52
N SER A 236 -15.55 45.12 45.73
CA SER A 236 -15.55 45.00 44.27
C SER A 236 -14.20 45.36 43.66
N ALA A 237 -13.50 46.36 44.20
CA ALA A 237 -12.12 46.67 43.81
C ALA A 237 -11.14 45.51 44.15
N GLN A 238 -11.27 44.89 45.32
CA GLN A 238 -10.48 43.72 45.72
C GLN A 238 -10.75 42.50 44.84
N LEU A 239 -12.02 42.23 44.48
CA LEU A 239 -12.39 41.17 43.55
C LEU A 239 -11.83 41.45 42.14
N LEU A 240 -11.98 42.67 41.63
CA LEU A 240 -11.41 43.08 40.34
C LEU A 240 -9.89 42.90 40.32
N GLN A 241 -9.19 43.31 41.40
CA GLN A 241 -7.75 43.14 41.54
C GLN A 241 -7.36 41.64 41.59
N GLN A 242 -8.14 40.81 42.28
CA GLN A 242 -7.89 39.37 42.32
C GLN A 242 -8.10 38.72 40.94
N GLU A 243 -9.14 39.09 40.19
CA GLU A 243 -9.35 38.60 38.82
C GLU A 243 -8.25 39.09 37.86
N GLN A 244 -7.79 40.34 37.99
CA GLN A 244 -6.64 40.83 37.23
C GLN A 244 -5.35 40.06 37.56
N GLN A 245 -5.11 39.72 38.83
CA GLN A 245 -3.97 38.90 39.24
C GLN A 245 -4.07 37.46 38.69
N LYS A 246 -5.24 36.82 38.79
CA LYS A 246 -5.49 35.49 38.17
C LYS A 246 -5.26 35.54 36.66
N ALA A 247 -5.81 36.52 35.97
CA ALA A 247 -5.67 36.69 34.52
C ALA A 247 -4.20 36.91 34.11
N ALA A 248 -3.44 37.69 34.88
CA ALA A 248 -2.01 37.88 34.63
C ALA A 248 -1.22 36.56 34.79
N VAL A 249 -1.45 35.81 35.88
CA VAL A 249 -0.81 34.49 36.09
C VAL A 249 -1.17 33.53 34.96
N LEU A 250 -2.45 33.36 34.65
CA LEU A 250 -2.94 32.50 33.56
C LEU A 250 -2.38 32.91 32.19
N SER A 251 -2.16 34.20 31.95
CA SER A 251 -1.49 34.67 30.72
C SER A 251 -0.03 34.23 30.67
N THR A 252 0.72 34.38 31.76
CA THR A 252 2.12 33.92 31.83
C THR A 252 2.25 32.40 31.75
N GLU A 253 1.32 31.65 32.35
CA GLU A 253 1.25 30.19 32.24
C GLU A 253 0.91 29.74 30.82
N ALA A 254 -0.03 30.42 30.15
CA ALA A 254 -0.37 30.16 28.75
C ALA A 254 0.80 30.48 27.80
N GLU A 255 1.58 31.53 28.07
CA GLU A 255 2.80 31.84 27.33
C GLU A 255 3.91 30.81 27.57
N ALA A 256 4.13 30.40 28.81
CA ALA A 256 5.08 29.33 29.14
C ALA A 256 4.69 27.99 28.48
N ALA A 257 3.40 27.63 28.49
CA ALA A 257 2.87 26.45 27.81
C ALA A 257 3.05 26.53 26.28
N ARG A 258 2.82 27.70 25.67
CA ARG A 258 3.09 27.94 24.24
C ARG A 258 4.58 27.80 23.91
N GLN A 259 5.47 28.32 24.77
CA GLN A 259 6.92 28.16 24.60
C GLN A 259 7.36 26.70 24.73
N ALA A 260 6.84 25.95 25.71
CA ALA A 260 7.09 24.52 25.89
C ALA A 260 6.57 23.68 24.71
N LEU A 261 5.38 24.00 24.18
CA LEU A 261 4.85 23.35 22.98
C LEU A 261 5.71 23.68 21.74
N ALA A 262 6.22 24.91 21.62
CA ALA A 262 7.11 25.30 20.52
C ALA A 262 8.47 24.60 20.58
N THR A 263 9.07 24.43 21.78
CA THR A 263 10.33 23.67 21.94
C THR A 263 10.12 22.17 21.69
N ALA A 264 9.05 21.57 22.22
CA ALA A 264 8.69 20.19 21.93
C ALA A 264 8.43 19.94 20.43
N THR A 265 7.73 20.85 19.76
CA THR A 265 7.51 20.79 18.30
C THR A 265 8.82 20.91 17.52
N ARG A 266 9.77 21.71 18.01
CA ARG A 266 11.11 21.84 17.40
C ARG A 266 11.94 20.57 17.58
N GLN A 267 11.94 20.00 18.78
CA GLN A 267 12.60 18.71 19.09
C GLN A 267 12.02 17.57 18.25
N HIS A 268 10.69 17.48 18.13
CA HIS A 268 10.05 16.45 17.30
C HIS A 268 10.36 16.62 15.81
N ARG A 269 10.38 17.86 15.29
CA ARG A 269 10.84 18.13 13.91
C ARG A 269 12.29 17.69 13.71
N GLN A 270 13.19 18.02 14.64
CA GLN A 270 14.59 17.61 14.59
C GLN A 270 14.76 16.07 14.66
N ALA A 271 13.95 15.38 15.45
CA ALA A 271 13.94 13.91 15.49
C ALA A 271 13.47 13.31 14.16
N LEU A 272 12.41 13.85 13.54
CA LEU A 272 11.95 13.44 12.20
C LEU A 272 12.99 13.74 11.12
N GLU A 273 13.74 14.83 11.22
CA GLU A 273 14.85 15.16 10.31
C GLU A 273 16.03 14.19 10.49
N GLN A 274 16.36 13.80 11.73
CA GLN A 274 17.37 12.78 12.02
C GLN A 274 16.95 11.39 11.51
N GLU A 275 15.70 10.97 11.71
CA GLU A 275 15.20 9.69 11.18
C GLU A 275 15.13 9.68 9.66
N ARG A 276 14.80 10.81 9.01
CA ARG A 276 14.90 10.94 7.54
C ARG A 276 16.35 10.83 7.06
N ALA A 277 17.30 11.46 7.75
CA ALA A 277 18.73 11.36 7.42
C ALA A 277 19.29 9.95 7.66
N ARG A 278 18.84 9.25 8.71
CA ARG A 278 19.13 7.82 8.93
C ARG A 278 18.54 6.95 7.82
N GLY A 279 17.29 7.21 7.43
CA GLY A 279 16.60 6.52 6.34
C GLY A 279 17.30 6.68 4.99
N THR A 280 17.75 7.88 4.63
CA THR A 280 18.52 8.10 3.38
C THR A 280 19.92 7.50 3.45
N ALA A 281 20.60 7.56 4.60
CA ALA A 281 21.89 6.89 4.78
C ALA A 281 21.77 5.36 4.64
N LEU A 282 20.75 4.74 5.25
CA LEU A 282 20.46 3.31 5.13
C LEU A 282 20.06 2.93 3.69
N ALA A 283 19.24 3.74 3.02
CA ALA A 283 18.89 3.53 1.61
C ALA A 283 20.12 3.57 0.70
N ASN A 284 21.05 4.50 0.93
CA ASN A 284 22.32 4.58 0.21
C ASN A 284 23.23 3.38 0.50
N GLN A 285 23.30 2.91 1.75
CA GLN A 285 24.04 1.70 2.12
C GLN A 285 23.45 0.44 1.45
N VAL A 286 22.13 0.30 1.38
CA VAL A 286 21.46 -0.81 0.68
C VAL A 286 21.67 -0.71 -0.83
N ALA A 287 21.71 0.51 -1.41
CA ALA A 287 22.02 0.70 -2.82
C ALA A 287 23.47 0.31 -3.15
N ALA A 288 24.44 0.71 -2.32
CA ALA A 288 25.85 0.30 -2.47
C ALA A 288 26.01 -1.22 -2.33
N ALA A 289 25.46 -1.83 -1.27
CA ALA A 289 25.52 -3.28 -1.07
C ALA A 289 24.85 -4.08 -2.21
N ARG A 290 23.82 -3.53 -2.87
CA ARG A 290 23.26 -4.10 -4.10
C ARG A 290 24.25 -4.03 -5.26
N GLN A 291 24.86 -2.87 -5.51
CA GLN A 291 25.88 -2.71 -6.56
C GLN A 291 27.09 -3.65 -6.33
N ASP A 292 27.55 -3.80 -5.09
CA ASP A 292 28.59 -4.76 -4.73
C ASP A 292 28.15 -6.21 -5.02
N SER A 293 26.91 -6.58 -4.66
CA SER A 293 26.37 -7.92 -4.94
C SER A 293 26.19 -8.20 -6.43
N GLU A 294 25.82 -7.19 -7.23
CA GLU A 294 25.69 -7.28 -8.68
C GLU A 294 27.07 -7.37 -9.36
N ALA A 295 28.07 -6.64 -8.86
CA ALA A 295 29.45 -6.74 -9.30
C ALA A 295 30.05 -8.13 -9.01
N LEU A 296 29.83 -8.67 -7.81
CA LEU A 296 30.23 -10.04 -7.45
C LEU A 296 29.51 -11.08 -8.31
N ALA A 297 28.20 -10.91 -8.57
CA ALA A 297 27.45 -11.80 -9.46
C ALA A 297 27.95 -11.72 -10.91
N ALA A 298 28.38 -10.56 -11.40
CA ALA A 298 29.00 -10.39 -12.70
C ALA A 298 30.38 -11.06 -12.78
N GLN A 299 31.20 -10.94 -11.73
CA GLN A 299 32.49 -11.64 -11.62
C GLN A 299 32.31 -13.17 -11.61
N LEU A 300 31.34 -13.68 -10.85
CA LEU A 300 31.00 -15.11 -10.83
C LEU A 300 30.50 -15.60 -12.20
N ARG A 301 29.62 -14.85 -12.88
CA ARG A 301 29.20 -15.15 -14.26
C ARG A 301 30.39 -15.19 -15.23
N LYS A 302 31.35 -14.26 -15.11
CA LYS A 302 32.57 -14.25 -15.91
C LYS A 302 33.42 -15.50 -15.64
N ALA A 303 33.70 -15.85 -14.39
CA ALA A 303 34.45 -17.05 -14.02
C ALA A 303 33.75 -18.36 -14.47
N VAL A 304 32.42 -18.42 -14.42
CA VAL A 304 31.64 -19.55 -14.97
C VAL A 304 31.76 -19.61 -16.49
N SER A 305 31.73 -18.47 -17.20
CA SER A 305 31.95 -18.44 -18.65
C SER A 305 33.37 -18.84 -19.06
N GLU A 306 34.39 -18.43 -18.30
CA GLU A 306 35.80 -18.79 -18.52
C GLU A 306 36.04 -20.28 -18.27
N THR A 307 35.49 -20.83 -17.18
CA THR A 307 35.58 -22.28 -16.91
C THR A 307 34.76 -23.12 -17.90
N ALA A 308 33.66 -22.60 -18.44
CA ALA A 308 32.93 -23.24 -19.55
C ALA A 308 33.75 -23.22 -20.85
N GLN A 309 34.38 -22.08 -21.19
CA GLN A 309 35.28 -21.97 -22.36
C GLN A 309 36.50 -22.90 -22.22
N LEU A 310 37.10 -23.02 -21.03
CA LEU A 310 38.20 -23.95 -20.78
C LEU A 310 37.76 -25.41 -21.00
N LYS A 311 36.60 -25.82 -20.46
CA LYS A 311 36.03 -27.16 -20.71
C LYS A 311 35.69 -27.40 -22.19
N GLN A 312 35.23 -26.38 -22.90
CA GLN A 312 34.97 -26.47 -24.35
C GLN A 312 36.27 -26.60 -25.15
N ALA A 313 37.33 -25.87 -24.77
CA ALA A 313 38.64 -26.00 -25.38
C ALA A 313 39.32 -27.35 -25.08
N GLU A 314 39.14 -27.88 -23.86
CA GLU A 314 39.62 -29.20 -23.45
C GLU A 314 38.90 -30.32 -24.20
N THR A 315 37.56 -30.30 -24.26
CA THR A 315 36.79 -31.28 -25.04
C THR A 315 37.09 -31.20 -26.54
N ALA A 316 37.29 -30.00 -27.11
CA ALA A 316 37.74 -29.84 -28.49
C ALA A 316 39.15 -30.41 -28.74
N ARG A 317 40.10 -30.21 -27.82
CA ARG A 317 41.44 -30.82 -27.88
C ARG A 317 41.37 -32.34 -27.79
N ASN A 318 40.56 -32.88 -26.89
CA ASN A 318 40.39 -34.33 -26.72
C ASN A 318 39.76 -34.96 -27.98
N ALA A 319 38.81 -34.28 -28.62
CA ALA A 319 38.26 -34.69 -29.92
C ALA A 319 39.32 -34.65 -31.05
N GLN A 320 40.18 -33.63 -31.09
CA GLN A 320 41.30 -33.56 -32.04
C GLN A 320 42.33 -34.67 -31.82
N ILE A 321 42.67 -35.00 -30.56
CA ILE A 321 43.55 -36.11 -30.22
C ILE A 321 42.95 -37.44 -30.71
N LEU A 322 41.69 -37.71 -30.39
CA LEU A 322 40.98 -38.92 -30.84
C LEU A 322 40.90 -39.01 -32.37
N GLN A 323 40.64 -37.90 -33.07
CA GLN A 323 40.63 -37.87 -34.54
C GLN A 323 42.03 -38.18 -35.12
N LEU A 324 43.10 -37.66 -34.50
CA LEU A 324 44.48 -37.91 -34.92
C LEU A 324 44.94 -39.34 -34.60
N GLU A 325 44.42 -39.96 -33.54
CA GLU A 325 44.59 -41.39 -33.25
C GLU A 325 43.83 -42.26 -34.26
N GLN A 326 42.58 -41.93 -34.60
CA GLN A 326 41.83 -42.61 -35.66
C GLN A 326 42.54 -42.50 -37.02
N GLN A 327 43.09 -41.34 -37.37
CA GLN A 327 43.90 -41.15 -38.58
C GLN A 327 45.19 -41.99 -38.57
N LYS A 328 45.87 -42.10 -37.42
CA LYS A 328 47.03 -43.00 -37.27
C LYS A 328 46.65 -44.46 -37.45
N VAL A 329 45.55 -44.92 -36.85
CA VAL A 329 45.07 -46.29 -37.01
C VAL A 329 44.69 -46.57 -38.47
N ALA A 330 43.96 -45.65 -39.13
CA ALA A 330 43.63 -45.77 -40.54
C ALA A 330 44.89 -45.88 -41.42
N ALA A 331 45.86 -44.97 -41.25
CA ALA A 331 47.13 -44.99 -41.99
C ALA A 331 47.95 -46.27 -41.72
N LEU A 332 47.91 -46.82 -40.50
CA LEU A 332 48.53 -48.12 -40.20
C LEU A 332 47.82 -49.26 -40.94
N THR A 333 46.48 -49.29 -40.97
CA THR A 333 45.73 -50.30 -41.74
C THR A 333 45.94 -50.18 -43.25
N GLU A 334 46.11 -48.96 -43.79
CA GLU A 334 46.48 -48.73 -45.19
C GLU A 334 47.90 -49.25 -45.49
N VAL A 335 48.86 -49.02 -44.59
CA VAL A 335 50.23 -49.55 -44.70
C VAL A 335 50.25 -51.09 -44.61
N GLU A 336 49.41 -51.70 -43.78
CA GLU A 336 49.27 -53.16 -43.71
C GLU A 336 48.59 -53.74 -44.96
N ALA A 337 47.53 -53.11 -45.46
CA ALA A 337 46.91 -53.49 -46.73
C ALA A 337 47.89 -53.37 -47.92
N ALA A 338 48.68 -52.28 -47.98
CA ALA A 338 49.72 -52.09 -48.99
C ALA A 338 50.85 -53.13 -48.87
N ARG A 339 51.23 -53.54 -47.65
CA ARG A 339 52.17 -54.65 -47.42
C ARG A 339 51.60 -55.98 -47.91
N LEU A 340 50.34 -56.27 -47.63
CA LEU A 340 49.68 -57.50 -48.09
C LEU A 340 49.61 -57.54 -49.63
N ALA A 341 49.22 -56.44 -50.28
CA ALA A 341 49.25 -56.30 -51.74
C ALA A 341 50.66 -56.47 -52.32
N LEU A 342 51.69 -55.92 -51.67
CA LEU A 342 53.09 -56.12 -52.07
C LEU A 342 53.54 -57.59 -51.89
N THR A 343 53.06 -58.31 -50.88
CA THR A 343 53.34 -59.74 -50.74
C THR A 343 52.59 -60.60 -51.76
N ALA A 344 51.36 -60.24 -52.12
CA ALA A 344 50.57 -60.92 -53.15
C ALA A 344 51.20 -60.76 -54.54
N THR A 345 51.46 -59.52 -54.97
CA THR A 345 52.15 -59.23 -56.24
C THR A 345 53.54 -59.85 -56.32
N ARG A 346 54.27 -59.95 -55.19
CA ARG A 346 55.55 -60.67 -55.13
C ARG A 346 55.41 -62.21 -55.17
N ALA A 347 54.26 -62.76 -54.79
CA ALA A 347 53.95 -64.17 -54.98
C ALA A 347 53.56 -64.47 -56.44
N GLU A 348 52.73 -63.61 -57.06
CA GLU A 348 52.40 -63.65 -58.49
C GLU A 348 53.66 -63.59 -59.36
N GLN A 349 54.59 -62.66 -59.06
CA GLN A 349 55.88 -62.57 -59.74
C GLN A 349 56.75 -63.83 -59.58
N ARG A 350 56.68 -64.52 -58.42
CA ARG A 350 57.38 -65.80 -58.23
C ARG A 350 56.75 -66.91 -59.06
N GLN A 351 55.42 -67.01 -59.05
CA GLN A 351 54.69 -67.98 -59.87
C GLN A 351 54.96 -67.78 -61.36
N ALA A 352 54.94 -66.53 -61.86
CA ALA A 352 55.30 -66.22 -63.24
C ALA A 352 56.76 -66.61 -63.59
N LEU A 353 57.72 -66.39 -62.68
CA LEU A 353 59.11 -66.82 -62.86
C LEU A 353 59.29 -68.35 -62.77
N GLU A 354 58.46 -69.04 -61.98
CA GLU A 354 58.43 -70.51 -61.88
C GLU A 354 57.78 -71.14 -63.11
N GLU A 355 56.72 -70.53 -63.65
CA GLU A 355 56.14 -70.88 -64.96
C GLU A 355 57.14 -70.66 -66.09
N GLU A 356 57.81 -69.52 -66.18
CA GLU A 356 58.83 -69.27 -67.21
C GLU A 356 60.03 -70.23 -67.10
N ARG A 357 60.41 -70.63 -65.88
CA ARG A 357 61.40 -71.70 -65.67
C ARG A 357 60.87 -73.07 -66.12
N ALA A 358 59.62 -73.41 -65.82
CA ALA A 358 59.00 -74.66 -66.26
C ALA A 358 58.86 -74.72 -67.80
N ARG A 359 58.46 -73.61 -68.43
CA ARG A 359 58.43 -73.43 -69.89
C ARG A 359 59.84 -73.55 -70.48
N GLY A 360 60.84 -72.93 -69.85
CA GLY A 360 62.25 -73.04 -70.25
C GLY A 360 62.81 -74.46 -70.16
N VAL A 361 62.47 -75.21 -69.10
CA VAL A 361 62.84 -76.64 -68.97
C VAL A 361 62.10 -77.50 -69.98
N ALA A 362 60.81 -77.24 -70.23
CA ALA A 362 60.04 -77.94 -71.27
C ALA A 362 60.63 -77.70 -72.67
N LEU A 363 60.99 -76.46 -73.00
CA LEU A 363 61.66 -76.10 -74.25
C LEU A 363 63.06 -76.74 -74.35
N ALA A 364 63.84 -76.76 -73.26
CA ALA A 364 65.14 -77.44 -73.24
C ALA A 364 65.00 -78.96 -73.48
N ASN A 365 63.98 -79.59 -72.90
CA ASN A 365 63.65 -81.00 -73.15
C ASN A 365 63.22 -81.22 -74.62
N GLN A 366 62.38 -80.35 -75.19
CA GLN A 366 61.98 -80.41 -76.60
C GLN A 366 63.17 -80.24 -77.56
N VAL A 367 64.11 -79.35 -77.25
CA VAL A 367 65.36 -79.20 -78.03
C VAL A 367 66.26 -80.43 -77.85
N SER A 368 66.28 -81.04 -76.67
CA SER A 368 67.03 -82.28 -76.42
C SER A 368 66.46 -83.47 -77.20
N THR A 369 65.13 -83.65 -77.23
CA THR A 369 64.49 -84.69 -78.04
C THR A 369 64.66 -84.42 -79.54
N ALA A 370 64.46 -83.18 -79.99
CA ALA A 370 64.68 -82.82 -81.40
C ALA A 370 66.14 -83.02 -81.87
N ARG A 371 67.12 -82.88 -80.97
CA ARG A 371 68.52 -83.28 -81.23
C ARG A 371 68.68 -84.79 -81.33
N GLN A 372 68.10 -85.56 -80.41
CA GLN A 372 68.13 -87.03 -80.47
C GLN A 372 67.43 -87.56 -81.74
N ASP A 373 66.32 -86.95 -82.15
CA ASP A 373 65.64 -87.25 -83.42
C ASP A 373 66.51 -86.90 -84.63
N SER A 374 67.24 -85.76 -84.59
CA SER A 374 68.17 -85.36 -85.65
C SER A 374 69.39 -86.30 -85.73
N GLU A 375 69.96 -86.69 -84.60
CA GLU A 375 71.05 -87.67 -84.51
C GLU A 375 70.58 -89.06 -84.99
N ALA A 376 69.34 -89.44 -84.69
CA ALA A 376 68.73 -90.67 -85.20
C ALA A 376 68.47 -90.63 -86.71
N LEU A 377 68.08 -89.47 -87.27
CA LEU A 377 67.95 -89.26 -88.71
C LEU A 377 69.32 -89.27 -89.41
N GLU A 378 70.36 -88.68 -88.81
CA GLU A 378 71.74 -88.81 -89.31
C GLU A 378 72.23 -90.26 -89.27
N ALA A 379 71.93 -91.01 -88.21
CA ALA A 379 72.28 -92.43 -88.12
C ALA A 379 71.56 -93.27 -89.18
N GLN A 380 70.28 -92.98 -89.46
CA GLN A 380 69.52 -93.59 -90.56
C GLN A 380 70.11 -93.23 -91.93
N LEU A 381 70.53 -91.97 -92.13
CA LEU A 381 71.19 -91.53 -93.36
C LEU A 381 72.56 -92.21 -93.57
N ARG A 382 73.37 -92.36 -92.52
CA ARG A 382 74.63 -93.11 -92.59
C ARG A 382 74.37 -94.58 -92.94
N LYS A 383 73.43 -95.24 -92.26
CA LYS A 383 73.03 -96.61 -92.56
C LYS A 383 72.56 -96.79 -94.02
N ALA A 384 71.77 -95.84 -94.54
CA ALA A 384 71.35 -95.83 -95.94
C ALA A 384 72.50 -95.55 -96.92
N GLN A 385 73.52 -94.77 -96.52
CA GLN A 385 74.75 -94.56 -97.29
C GLN A 385 75.65 -95.80 -97.29
N ASP A 386 75.75 -96.52 -96.17
CA ASP A 386 76.48 -97.79 -96.07
C ASP A 386 75.80 -98.88 -96.92
N GLU A 387 74.46 -98.97 -96.87
CA GLU A 387 73.66 -99.86 -97.74
C GLU A 387 73.80 -99.48 -99.23
N ALA A 388 73.86 -98.18 -99.55
CA ALA A 388 74.16 -97.72 -100.91
C ALA A 388 75.62 -97.98 -101.33
N GLY A 389 76.57 -97.99 -100.39
CA GLY A 389 77.95 -98.40 -100.62
C GLY A 389 78.06 -99.88 -100.93
N GLN A 390 77.35 -100.73 -100.18
CA GLN A 390 77.24 -102.17 -100.44
C GLN A 390 76.56 -102.45 -101.79
N SER A 391 75.52 -101.70 -102.17
CA SER A 391 74.89 -101.84 -103.49
C SER A 391 75.81 -101.42 -104.65
N ARG A 392 76.68 -100.42 -104.44
CA ARG A 392 77.76 -100.08 -105.38
C ARG A 392 78.81 -101.18 -105.51
N GLN A 393 79.26 -101.76 -104.40
CA GLN A 393 80.23 -102.87 -104.43
C GLN A 393 79.64 -104.10 -105.14
N ALA A 394 78.36 -104.42 -104.93
CA ALA A 394 77.65 -105.46 -105.67
C ALA A 394 77.49 -105.13 -107.18
N ALA A 395 77.32 -103.85 -107.53
CA ALA A 395 77.36 -103.41 -108.93
C ALA A 395 78.76 -103.56 -109.55
N GLU A 396 79.82 -103.27 -108.80
CA GLU A 396 81.21 -103.41 -109.27
C GLU A 396 81.62 -104.89 -109.44
N THR A 397 81.18 -105.81 -108.56
CA THR A 397 81.41 -107.26 -108.76
C THR A 397 80.64 -107.80 -109.95
N THR A 398 79.36 -107.42 -110.14
CA THR A 398 78.58 -107.86 -111.31
C THR A 398 79.09 -107.27 -112.62
N ILE A 399 79.67 -106.05 -112.61
CA ILE A 399 80.40 -105.48 -113.76
C ILE A 399 81.70 -106.26 -114.06
N ALA A 400 82.37 -106.82 -113.05
CA ALA A 400 83.54 -107.69 -113.25
C ALA A 400 83.14 -109.04 -113.85
N GLU A 401 82.07 -109.67 -113.38
CA GLU A 401 81.52 -110.93 -113.90
C GLU A 401 81.03 -110.77 -115.36
N LEU A 402 80.38 -109.65 -115.69
CA LEU A 402 79.98 -109.28 -117.05
C LEU A 402 81.15 -109.19 -118.05
N ARG A 403 82.40 -109.06 -117.59
CA ARG A 403 83.58 -109.08 -118.47
C ARG A 403 84.07 -110.49 -118.82
N GLN A 404 83.71 -111.52 -118.06
CA GLN A 404 84.12 -112.91 -118.35
C GLN A 404 83.16 -113.65 -119.29
N THR A 405 81.87 -113.30 -119.31
CA THR A 405 80.82 -114.02 -120.07
C THR A 405 80.62 -113.52 -121.51
N LEU A 406 81.28 -112.43 -121.90
CA LEU A 406 81.07 -111.74 -123.18
C LEU A 406 81.26 -112.54 -124.48
N PRO A 407 82.03 -113.66 -124.55
CA PRO A 407 82.15 -114.46 -125.78
C PRO A 407 81.00 -115.44 -126.04
N GLN A 408 80.18 -115.76 -125.04
CA GLN A 408 79.41 -117.03 -125.06
C GLN A 408 77.89 -116.87 -125.24
N GLU A 409 77.30 -115.76 -124.79
CA GLU A 409 75.85 -115.51 -124.88
C GLU A 409 75.51 -114.37 -125.85
N ARG A 410 76.03 -114.48 -127.10
CA ARG A 410 75.57 -113.66 -128.23
C ARG A 410 74.81 -114.45 -129.31
N ASP A 411 74.82 -115.77 -129.24
CA ASP A 411 74.14 -116.68 -130.17
C ASP A 411 72.83 -117.29 -129.61
N ARG A 412 72.45 -117.00 -128.36
CA ARG A 412 71.18 -117.46 -127.76
C ARG A 412 70.32 -116.31 -127.22
N ALA A 413 69.38 -115.87 -128.04
CA ALA A 413 68.36 -114.92 -127.66
C ALA A 413 67.37 -115.52 -126.63
N ALA A 414 67.04 -114.76 -125.58
CA ALA A 414 65.94 -115.03 -124.65
C ALA A 414 65.37 -113.72 -124.06
N ALA A 415 64.04 -113.57 -124.09
CA ALA A 415 63.29 -112.49 -123.41
C ALA A 415 62.59 -113.09 -122.16
N MET A 416 62.64 -112.46 -120.97
CA MET A 416 61.67 -111.50 -120.37
C MET A 416 60.22 -112.05 -120.17
N THR A 417 59.41 -111.73 -119.13
CA THR A 417 59.30 -110.51 -118.26
C THR A 417 58.41 -110.72 -116.97
N SER A 418 58.23 -109.69 -116.09
CA SER A 418 57.10 -109.37 -115.12
C SER A 418 57.08 -109.90 -113.63
N GLU A 419 56.45 -109.33 -112.53
CA GLU A 419 55.99 -107.96 -112.05
C GLU A 419 55.39 -107.85 -110.55
N SER A 420 55.30 -106.63 -109.90
CA SER A 420 54.35 -106.05 -108.82
C SER A 420 54.24 -106.51 -107.28
N ARG A 421 53.60 -105.87 -106.20
CA ARG A 421 53.26 -104.45 -105.67
C ARG A 421 52.40 -104.36 -104.29
N VAL A 422 52.31 -103.21 -103.52
CA VAL A 422 51.23 -102.67 -102.50
C VAL A 422 51.40 -102.63 -100.89
N ALA A 423 50.84 -101.62 -100.10
CA ALA A 423 50.70 -101.48 -98.56
C ALA A 423 49.79 -100.29 -97.96
N ARG A 424 49.38 -100.15 -96.62
CA ARG A 424 48.64 -98.97 -95.89
C ARG A 424 48.14 -99.03 -94.33
N SER A 425 48.00 -97.87 -93.54
CA SER A 425 47.11 -97.37 -92.33
C SER A 425 47.17 -97.84 -90.79
N GLY A 426 46.66 -97.26 -89.61
CA GLY A 426 46.23 -95.91 -88.96
C GLY A 426 45.22 -95.82 -87.66
N VAL A 427 45.24 -94.80 -86.68
CA VAL A 427 44.11 -94.06 -85.84
C VAL A 427 43.80 -94.07 -84.21
N PHE A 428 43.73 -92.87 -83.46
CA PHE A 428 42.92 -92.17 -82.28
C PHE A 428 42.60 -92.51 -80.71
N GLY A 429 42.30 -91.50 -79.78
CA GLY A 429 41.51 -91.54 -78.40
C GLY A 429 41.65 -90.47 -77.16
N PRO A 430 40.62 -90.01 -76.32
CA PRO A 430 40.68 -89.02 -75.10
C PRO A 430 39.60 -88.89 -73.85
N ALA A 431 39.81 -88.05 -72.73
CA ALA A 431 38.88 -87.18 -71.79
C ALA A 431 38.43 -87.41 -70.23
N ALA A 432 38.19 -86.35 -69.30
CA ALA A 432 37.40 -86.27 -67.93
C ALA A 432 37.44 -84.94 -66.95
N THR A 433 36.63 -84.74 -65.81
CA THR A 433 36.44 -83.47 -64.87
C THR A 433 35.89 -83.55 -63.31
N GLU A 434 35.78 -82.46 -62.43
CA GLU A 434 34.80 -82.26 -61.21
C GLU A 434 35.00 -81.16 -59.96
N PRO A 435 34.22 -81.02 -58.79
CA PRO A 435 33.98 -79.76 -57.87
C PRO A 435 33.58 -79.73 -56.25
N LEU A 436 33.35 -78.54 -55.52
CA LEU A 436 32.47 -78.11 -54.26
C LEU A 436 32.90 -77.81 -52.69
N ALA A 437 32.28 -76.85 -51.86
CA ALA A 437 32.00 -76.76 -50.30
C ALA A 437 31.63 -75.37 -49.48
N ILE A 438 31.19 -75.32 -48.13
CA ILE A 438 30.37 -74.22 -47.35
C ILE A 438 30.37 -74.01 -45.72
N SER A 439 29.48 -73.11 -45.09
CA SER A 439 28.90 -72.89 -43.64
C SER A 439 29.38 -71.72 -42.64
N GLN A 440 28.83 -71.16 -41.47
CA GLN A 440 27.59 -71.02 -40.53
C GLN A 440 27.83 -69.90 -39.35
N ASP A 441 27.16 -69.45 -38.20
CA ASP A 441 25.93 -69.44 -37.24
C ASP A 441 26.14 -68.39 -35.99
N THR A 442 25.38 -67.76 -35.01
CA THR A 442 24.01 -67.19 -34.52
C THR A 442 24.15 -66.02 -33.39
N ARG A 443 23.43 -65.61 -32.26
CA ARG A 443 22.34 -65.99 -31.24
C ARG A 443 21.79 -64.78 -30.27
N HIS A 444 20.97 -64.93 -29.15
CA HIS A 444 20.30 -63.87 -28.20
C HIS A 444 19.77 -64.42 -26.78
N PRO A 445 18.98 -63.83 -25.74
CA PRO A 445 18.28 -62.51 -25.29
C PRO A 445 18.47 -62.08 -23.72
N PRO A 446 17.56 -61.73 -22.69
CA PRO A 446 16.23 -60.98 -22.38
C PRO A 446 16.00 -60.12 -20.99
N GLU A 447 14.82 -59.43 -20.75
CA GLU A 447 13.99 -58.94 -19.51
C GLU A 447 14.46 -58.00 -18.28
N VAL A 448 13.74 -57.45 -17.21
CA VAL A 448 12.43 -57.60 -16.39
C VAL A 448 11.75 -56.26 -15.72
N ALA A 449 11.09 -56.20 -14.49
CA ALA A 449 10.11 -55.14 -13.94
C ALA A 449 9.90 -54.89 -12.35
N VAL A 450 8.95 -54.01 -11.84
CA VAL A 450 8.09 -53.99 -10.55
C VAL A 450 7.51 -52.60 -10.00
N VAL A 451 6.53 -52.56 -9.04
CA VAL A 451 5.58 -51.47 -8.56
C VAL A 451 5.65 -51.13 -7.02
N GLY A 452 5.05 -50.02 -6.51
CA GLY A 452 4.88 -49.64 -5.07
C GLY A 452 3.59 -48.82 -4.71
N ALA A 453 3.31 -48.56 -3.40
CA ALA A 453 2.01 -48.02 -2.87
C ALA A 453 2.11 -47.15 -1.56
N GLU A 454 0.95 -46.86 -0.92
CA GLU A 454 0.71 -46.13 0.39
C GLU A 454 0.81 -44.57 0.37
N GLN A 455 0.20 -43.75 1.24
CA GLN A 455 -0.80 -43.89 2.35
C GLN A 455 -1.51 -42.52 2.62
N PRO A 456 -2.70 -42.45 3.28
CA PRO A 456 -3.38 -41.18 3.63
C PRO A 456 -3.16 -40.75 5.10
N ALA A 457 -2.57 -39.57 5.35
CA ALA A 457 -2.24 -39.12 6.72
C ALA A 457 -2.33 -37.59 6.98
N VAL A 458 -3.07 -36.82 6.15
CA VAL A 458 -2.86 -35.35 6.06
C VAL A 458 -3.87 -34.48 6.83
N ALA A 459 -5.04 -35.00 7.21
CA ALA A 459 -6.19 -34.17 7.60
C ALA A 459 -5.99 -33.32 8.87
N GLU A 460 -5.51 -33.91 9.98
CA GLU A 460 -5.45 -33.22 11.28
C GLU A 460 -4.29 -32.21 11.38
N ALA A 461 -3.24 -32.39 10.58
CA ALA A 461 -2.12 -31.44 10.49
C ALA A 461 -2.54 -30.09 9.88
N HIS A 462 -3.55 -30.07 9.01
CA HIS A 462 -4.01 -28.85 8.34
C HIS A 462 -4.72 -27.87 9.28
N VAL A 463 -5.60 -28.35 10.18
CA VAL A 463 -6.38 -27.48 11.09
C VAL A 463 -5.46 -26.63 11.98
N SER A 464 -4.41 -27.24 12.54
CA SER A 464 -3.41 -26.52 13.34
C SER A 464 -2.61 -25.51 12.52
N GLN A 465 -2.28 -25.82 11.26
CA GLN A 465 -1.60 -24.87 10.35
C GLN A 465 -2.51 -23.71 9.93
N GLU A 466 -3.81 -23.94 9.75
CA GLU A 466 -4.78 -22.91 9.40
C GLU A 466 -5.02 -21.93 10.56
N ALA A 467 -5.05 -22.40 11.81
CA ALA A 467 -5.07 -21.54 12.98
C ALA A 467 -3.84 -20.60 13.05
N ILE A 468 -2.64 -21.11 12.74
CA ILE A 468 -1.41 -20.30 12.68
C ILE A 468 -1.49 -19.26 11.55
N ARG A 469 -1.98 -19.64 10.36
CA ARG A 469 -2.16 -18.72 9.22
C ARG A 469 -3.17 -17.62 9.52
N LEU A 470 -4.29 -17.93 10.18
CA LEU A 470 -5.29 -16.91 10.56
C LEU A 470 -4.77 -15.98 11.66
N ILE A 471 -3.99 -16.47 12.63
CA ILE A 471 -3.29 -15.59 13.59
C ILE A 471 -2.31 -14.65 12.89
N ALA A 472 -1.50 -15.14 11.95
CA ALA A 472 -0.58 -14.29 11.18
C ALA A 472 -1.33 -13.21 10.38
N ARG A 473 -2.49 -13.57 9.78
CA ARG A 473 -3.37 -12.63 9.08
C ARG A 473 -4.00 -11.60 10.04
N ALA A 474 -4.42 -12.01 11.23
CA ALA A 474 -4.95 -11.11 12.25
C ALA A 474 -3.89 -10.11 12.73
N SER A 475 -2.66 -10.55 12.99
CA SER A 475 -1.54 -9.67 13.34
C SER A 475 -1.29 -8.59 12.28
N ALA A 476 -1.40 -8.95 11.00
CA ALA A 476 -1.25 -7.98 9.90
C ALA A 476 -2.39 -6.95 9.88
N LEU A 477 -3.64 -7.37 10.12
CA LEU A 477 -4.81 -6.47 10.20
C LEU A 477 -4.73 -5.52 11.41
N LEU A 478 -4.29 -6.02 12.58
CA LEU A 478 -4.03 -5.19 13.76
C LEU A 478 -2.91 -4.17 13.50
N GLY A 479 -1.83 -4.57 12.83
CA GLY A 479 -0.76 -3.67 12.38
C GLY A 479 -1.20 -2.63 11.35
N GLN A 480 -2.34 -2.83 10.68
CA GLN A 480 -2.98 -1.87 9.78
C GLN A 480 -4.05 -1.01 10.48
N GLY A 481 -4.36 -1.28 11.75
CA GLY A 481 -5.42 -0.61 12.51
C GLY A 481 -6.84 -1.11 12.23
N ASP A 482 -7.02 -2.15 11.39
CA ASP A 482 -8.33 -2.75 11.14
C ASP A 482 -8.72 -3.74 12.24
N ILE A 483 -9.15 -3.18 13.37
CA ILE A 483 -9.64 -3.90 14.53
C ILE A 483 -10.91 -4.72 14.19
N GLY A 484 -11.71 -4.27 13.21
CA GLY A 484 -12.95 -4.93 12.80
C GLY A 484 -12.70 -6.27 12.11
N SER A 485 -11.92 -6.24 11.02
CA SER A 485 -11.52 -7.47 10.31
C SER A 485 -10.64 -8.38 11.16
N ALA A 486 -9.75 -7.81 11.99
CA ALA A 486 -8.93 -8.58 12.90
C ALA A 486 -9.77 -9.41 13.89
N ARG A 487 -10.82 -8.82 14.48
CA ARG A 487 -11.75 -9.55 15.38
C ARG A 487 -12.38 -10.76 14.71
N ILE A 488 -12.91 -10.60 13.48
CA ILE A 488 -13.55 -11.69 12.73
C ILE A 488 -12.56 -12.83 12.43
N VAL A 489 -11.33 -12.49 12.03
CA VAL A 489 -10.27 -13.47 11.75
C VAL A 489 -9.81 -14.19 13.03
N LEU A 490 -9.79 -13.49 14.17
CA LEU A 490 -9.44 -14.05 15.47
C LEU A 490 -10.55 -14.93 16.06
N GLU A 491 -11.82 -14.53 15.96
CA GLU A 491 -12.95 -15.35 16.40
C GLU A 491 -12.95 -16.71 15.70
N ARG A 492 -12.72 -16.75 14.38
CA ARG A 492 -12.56 -18.02 13.64
C ARG A 492 -11.30 -18.83 14.01
N ALA A 493 -10.24 -18.19 14.50
CA ALA A 493 -9.08 -18.88 15.04
C ALA A 493 -9.30 -19.42 16.47
N ILE A 494 -10.25 -18.87 17.22
CA ILE A 494 -10.73 -19.40 18.51
C ILE A 494 -11.65 -20.61 18.30
N GLU A 495 -12.50 -20.59 17.27
CA GLU A 495 -13.33 -21.75 16.88
C GLU A 495 -12.48 -23.01 16.60
N MET A 496 -11.26 -22.84 16.09
CA MET A 496 -10.27 -23.90 15.91
C MET A 496 -9.39 -24.16 17.15
N GLY A 497 -9.82 -23.73 18.33
CA GLY A 497 -9.21 -24.04 19.62
C GLY A 497 -7.98 -23.22 20.02
N SER A 498 -7.63 -22.14 19.30
CA SER A 498 -6.39 -21.41 19.61
C SER A 498 -6.49 -20.48 20.83
N ALA A 499 -5.77 -20.85 21.89
CA ALA A 499 -5.54 -20.00 23.06
C ALA A 499 -4.91 -18.64 22.70
N ARG A 500 -3.97 -18.61 21.74
CA ARG A 500 -3.29 -17.36 21.33
C ARG A 500 -4.22 -16.42 20.57
N ALA A 501 -5.16 -16.96 19.79
CA ALA A 501 -6.23 -16.15 19.20
C ALA A 501 -7.16 -15.57 20.27
N SER A 502 -7.45 -16.32 21.35
CA SER A 502 -8.24 -15.82 22.48
C SER A 502 -7.57 -14.63 23.18
N PHE A 503 -6.25 -14.70 23.38
CA PHE A 503 -5.46 -13.60 23.96
C PHE A 503 -5.48 -12.35 23.06
N MET A 504 -5.18 -12.52 21.76
CA MET A 504 -5.16 -11.40 20.82
C MET A 504 -6.55 -10.77 20.63
N LEU A 505 -7.63 -11.58 20.65
CA LEU A 505 -8.98 -11.03 20.60
C LEU A 505 -9.30 -10.20 21.85
N ALA A 506 -8.88 -10.65 23.03
CA ALA A 506 -9.02 -9.88 24.27
C ALA A 506 -8.30 -8.52 24.20
N GLU A 507 -7.08 -8.48 23.64
CA GLU A 507 -6.34 -7.24 23.38
C GLU A 507 -7.13 -6.27 22.46
N THR A 508 -7.91 -6.78 21.50
CA THR A 508 -8.80 -5.92 20.67
C THR A 508 -10.00 -5.33 21.41
N TYR A 509 -10.36 -5.84 22.59
CA TYR A 509 -11.48 -5.34 23.40
C TYR A 509 -11.02 -4.53 24.62
N ASP A 510 -9.75 -4.61 24.99
CA ASP A 510 -9.14 -3.89 26.10
C ASP A 510 -9.02 -2.37 25.78
N PRO A 511 -9.71 -1.47 26.51
CA PRO A 511 -9.64 -0.03 26.26
C PRO A 511 -8.25 0.57 26.44
N ARG A 512 -7.39 -0.01 27.30
CA ARG A 512 -6.02 0.46 27.53
C ARG A 512 -5.14 0.14 26.33
N ILE A 513 -5.35 -1.02 25.72
CA ILE A 513 -4.65 -1.44 24.49
C ILE A 513 -5.13 -0.66 23.27
N LEU A 514 -6.44 -0.49 23.08
CA LEU A 514 -6.98 0.36 22.00
C LEU A 514 -6.48 1.81 22.11
N SER A 515 -6.35 2.34 23.33
CA SER A 515 -5.75 3.66 23.58
C SER A 515 -4.26 3.69 23.22
N ALA A 516 -3.50 2.64 23.55
CA ALA A 516 -2.08 2.52 23.22
C ALA A 516 -1.82 2.29 21.71
N TRP A 517 -2.76 1.67 20.99
CA TRP A 517 -2.75 1.54 19.54
C TRP A 517 -3.27 2.81 18.83
N GLY A 518 -3.77 3.81 19.56
CA GLY A 518 -4.24 5.08 19.00
C GLY A 518 -5.51 4.99 18.17
N THR A 519 -6.31 3.93 18.31
CA THR A 519 -7.49 3.67 17.47
C THR A 519 -8.70 4.51 17.94
N TYR A 520 -8.86 5.71 17.38
CA TYR A 520 -10.01 6.56 17.63
C TYR A 520 -11.30 5.99 17.02
N GLY A 521 -12.39 5.98 17.80
CA GLY A 521 -13.73 5.57 17.36
C GLY A 521 -14.14 4.14 17.77
N THR A 522 -13.20 3.22 18.00
CA THR A 522 -13.52 1.85 18.46
C THR A 522 -13.71 1.80 19.98
N ARG A 523 -14.95 1.56 20.45
CA ARG A 523 -15.24 1.37 21.87
C ARG A 523 -14.74 0.00 22.36
N GLY A 524 -13.95 0.00 23.43
CA GLY A 524 -13.52 -1.22 24.14
C GLY A 524 -14.61 -1.78 25.07
N GLU A 525 -14.58 -3.09 25.31
CA GLU A 525 -15.53 -3.83 26.14
C GLU A 525 -14.78 -4.58 27.25
N VAL A 526 -14.60 -3.94 28.42
CA VAL A 526 -13.83 -4.49 29.55
C VAL A 526 -14.31 -5.89 29.97
N THR A 527 -15.63 -6.13 29.98
CA THR A 527 -16.21 -7.43 30.35
C THR A 527 -15.79 -8.53 29.37
N ARG A 528 -15.95 -8.29 28.06
CA ARG A 528 -15.61 -9.25 27.00
C ARG A 528 -14.09 -9.49 26.93
N ALA A 529 -13.28 -8.45 27.15
CA ALA A 529 -11.82 -8.59 27.27
C ALA A 529 -11.44 -9.51 28.45
N ARG A 530 -12.03 -9.33 29.64
CA ARG A 530 -11.78 -10.19 30.81
C ARG A 530 -12.16 -11.66 30.55
N GLU A 531 -13.31 -11.92 29.93
CA GLU A 531 -13.73 -13.30 29.57
C GLU A 531 -12.78 -13.96 28.57
N LEU A 532 -12.31 -13.22 27.57
CA LEU A 532 -11.39 -13.73 26.54
C LEU A 532 -9.98 -13.96 27.10
N TYR A 533 -9.48 -13.08 27.98
CA TYR A 533 -8.23 -13.33 28.71
C TYR A 533 -8.36 -14.53 29.66
N ALA A 534 -9.50 -14.72 30.34
CA ALA A 534 -9.72 -15.91 31.17
C ALA A 534 -9.71 -17.21 30.34
N LYS A 535 -10.28 -17.20 29.13
CA LYS A 535 -10.19 -18.31 28.17
C LYS A 535 -8.74 -18.54 27.69
N ALA A 536 -7.98 -17.47 27.42
CA ALA A 536 -6.57 -17.56 27.07
C ALA A 536 -5.70 -18.12 28.22
N GLN A 537 -6.00 -17.75 29.47
CA GLN A 537 -5.33 -18.27 30.67
C GLN A 537 -5.63 -19.76 30.88
N ALA A 538 -6.88 -20.20 30.66
CA ALA A 538 -7.24 -21.62 30.65
C ALA A 538 -6.51 -22.40 29.53
N GLY A 539 -6.22 -21.73 28.41
CA GLY A 539 -5.33 -22.21 27.34
C GLY A 539 -3.82 -22.06 27.60
N GLY A 540 -3.40 -21.75 28.83
CA GLY A 540 -1.99 -21.77 29.27
C GLY A 540 -1.21 -20.47 29.13
N ILE A 541 -1.82 -19.38 28.65
CA ILE A 541 -1.12 -18.10 28.44
C ILE A 541 -1.01 -17.33 29.76
N GLN A 542 0.21 -17.18 30.27
CA GLN A 542 0.48 -16.49 31.55
C GLN A 542 0.23 -14.98 31.44
N GLU A 543 0.60 -14.36 30.32
CA GLU A 543 0.45 -12.91 30.10
C GLU A 543 -1.02 -12.45 30.24
N ALA A 544 -1.98 -13.36 29.97
CA ALA A 544 -3.41 -13.09 30.12
C ALA A 544 -3.79 -12.76 31.57
N ARG A 545 -3.11 -13.37 32.56
CA ARG A 545 -3.34 -13.15 33.99
C ARG A 545 -2.99 -11.72 34.40
N ASP A 546 -1.86 -11.22 33.92
CA ASP A 546 -1.38 -9.87 34.23
C ASP A 546 -2.26 -8.81 33.55
N ARG A 547 -2.74 -9.08 32.32
CA ARG A 547 -3.73 -8.24 31.64
C ARG A 547 -5.07 -8.17 32.38
N VAL A 548 -5.57 -9.29 32.93
CA VAL A 548 -6.80 -9.29 33.75
C VAL A 548 -6.61 -8.46 35.02
N GLY A 549 -5.45 -8.55 35.67
CA GLY A 549 -5.09 -7.66 36.79
C GLY A 549 -5.08 -6.18 36.40
N ALA A 550 -4.49 -5.85 35.25
CA ALA A 550 -4.47 -4.49 34.70
C ALA A 550 -5.84 -3.97 34.21
N LEU A 551 -6.87 -4.82 34.13
CA LEU A 551 -8.26 -4.42 33.87
C LEU A 551 -9.09 -4.23 35.14
N LEU A 552 -8.51 -4.40 36.34
CA LEU A 552 -9.17 -4.18 37.64
C LEU A 552 -8.75 -2.87 38.33
N GLN A 553 -7.85 -2.10 37.73
CA GLN A 553 -7.38 -0.77 38.15
C GLN A 553 -7.71 0.28 37.09
#